data_AF-A0A920FBK2-F1
#
_entry.id   AF-A0A920FBK2-F1
#
_cell.length_a   1.000
_cell.length_b   1.000
_cell.length_c   1.000
_cell.angle_alpha   90.00
_cell.angle_beta   90.00
_cell.angle_gamma   90.00
#
_symmetry.space_group_name_H-M   'P 1'
#
loop_
_entity.id
_entity.type
_entity.pdbx_description
1 polymer ?
#
loop_
_entity_poly.entity_id
_entity_poly.type
_entity_poly.pdbx_seq_one_letter_code
_entity_poly.pdbx_strand_id
1 'polypeptide(L)'
;MSGTNRKLLIFPIEELPQMSKGKGVILQKYKDGKLADAKTFEYANGLSWHLKGGRQRTETELLAWKGKRASAGRMPPTGFPKPPKFT
;
A
#
# COMPACT_ATOMS: atom_id res chain seq x y z
N MET A 1 0.01 -1.30 -0.08
CA MET A 1 -0.73 -1.18 -1.37
C MET A 1 -1.50 0.12 -1.40
N SER A 2 -1.75 0.65 -2.59
CA SER A 2 -2.47 1.90 -2.83
C SER A 2 -3.69 1.66 -3.72
N GLY A 3 -4.78 2.36 -3.40
CA GLY A 3 -6.00 2.40 -4.22
C GLY A 3 -6.07 3.63 -5.13
N THR A 4 -6.86 3.54 -6.21
CA THR A 4 -7.20 4.70 -7.05
C THR A 4 -7.96 5.78 -6.28
N ASN A 5 -8.63 5.40 -5.19
CA ASN A 5 -9.27 6.29 -4.23
C ASN A 5 -8.29 6.98 -3.26
N ARG A 6 -6.97 6.90 -3.53
CA ARG A 6 -5.90 7.41 -2.66
C ARG A 6 -6.00 6.88 -1.23
N LYS A 7 -6.26 5.58 -1.06
CA LYS A 7 -6.09 4.92 0.24
C LYS A 7 -4.89 3.99 0.21
N LEU A 8 -4.03 4.14 1.21
CA LEU A 8 -2.86 3.30 1.47
C LEU A 8 -3.16 2.36 2.64
N LEU A 9 -2.84 1.08 2.46
CA LEU A 9 -2.87 0.07 3.52
C LEU A 9 -1.55 -0.70 3.54
N ILE A 10 -1.00 -0.85 4.74
CA ILE A 10 0.17 -1.67 5.06
C ILE A 10 -0.29 -2.72 6.07
N PHE A 11 0.02 -3.98 5.81
CA PHE A 11 -0.26 -5.09 6.72
C PHE A 11 0.87 -6.13 6.61
N PRO A 12 1.11 -6.93 7.66
CA PRO A 12 2.15 -7.96 7.66
C PRO A 12 1.89 -9.04 6.61
N ILE A 13 2.95 -9.57 5.99
CA ILE A 13 2.81 -10.59 4.93
C ILE A 13 2.24 -11.90 5.48
N GLU A 14 2.44 -12.14 6.78
CA GLU A 14 1.93 -13.28 7.54
C GLU A 14 0.39 -13.32 7.58
N GLU A 15 -0.29 -12.20 7.34
CA GLU A 15 -1.76 -12.20 7.20
C GLU A 15 -2.24 -12.80 5.87
N LEU A 16 -1.34 -13.07 4.92
CA LEU A 16 -1.66 -13.73 3.65
C LEU A 16 -1.55 -15.25 3.77
N PRO A 17 -2.66 -15.98 3.60
CA PRO A 17 -2.57 -17.44 3.51
C PRO A 17 -1.84 -17.84 2.23
N GLN A 18 -0.95 -18.83 2.34
CA GLN A 18 -0.38 -19.48 1.16
C GLN A 18 -1.46 -20.35 0.52
N MET A 19 -1.72 -20.13 -0.76
CA MET A 19 -2.76 -20.83 -1.52
C MET A 19 -2.14 -21.40 -2.80
N SER A 20 -2.44 -22.66 -3.11
CA SER A 20 -1.97 -23.32 -4.34
C SER A 20 -2.73 -22.87 -5.59
N LYS A 21 -4.02 -22.54 -5.45
CA LYS A 21 -4.89 -21.99 -6.51
C LYS A 21 -6.18 -21.41 -5.92
N GLY A 22 -6.86 -20.54 -6.67
CA GLY A 22 -8.16 -19.97 -6.31
C GLY A 22 -8.24 -18.46 -6.54
N LYS A 23 -9.38 -17.85 -6.23
CA LYS A 23 -9.59 -16.38 -6.37
C LYS A 23 -8.72 -15.53 -5.43
N GLY A 24 -8.02 -16.16 -4.49
CA GLY A 24 -7.20 -15.48 -3.49
C GLY A 24 -8.04 -14.85 -2.38
N VAL A 25 -7.39 -13.99 -1.58
CA VAL A 25 -8.01 -13.28 -0.47
C VAL A 25 -8.10 -11.78 -0.73
N ILE A 26 -9.06 -11.11 -0.08
CA ILE A 26 -9.16 -9.65 -0.14
C ILE A 26 -7.95 -9.04 0.55
N LEU A 27 -7.24 -8.17 -0.16
CA LEU A 27 -6.08 -7.45 0.36
C LEU A 27 -6.47 -6.10 0.97
N GLN A 28 -7.30 -5.32 0.26
CA GLN A 28 -7.82 -4.02 0.71
C GLN A 28 -9.25 -3.85 0.19
N LYS A 29 -10.14 -3.31 1.03
CA LYS A 29 -11.52 -2.99 0.62
C LYS A 29 -11.57 -1.59 0.01
N TYR A 30 -12.32 -1.45 -1.08
CA TYR A 30 -12.56 -0.16 -1.73
C TYR A 30 -14.06 0.11 -1.75
N LYS A 31 -14.45 1.35 -1.42
CA LYS A 31 -15.84 1.82 -1.60
C LYS A 31 -16.05 2.32 -3.04
N ASP A 32 -15.18 3.24 -3.46
CA ASP A 32 -15.21 3.88 -4.79
C ASP A 32 -13.81 3.87 -5.41
N GLY A 33 -13.30 2.69 -5.74
CA GLY A 33 -11.97 2.56 -6.33
C GLY A 33 -11.54 1.13 -6.56
N LYS A 34 -10.37 0.97 -7.15
CA LYS A 34 -9.69 -0.30 -7.37
C LYS A 34 -8.26 -0.23 -6.87
N LEU A 35 -7.60 -1.38 -6.81
CA LEU A 35 -6.16 -1.43 -6.60
C LEU A 35 -5.46 -0.60 -7.68
N ALA A 36 -4.59 0.31 -7.27
CA ALA A 36 -3.73 1.08 -8.16
C ALA A 36 -2.34 0.46 -8.25
N ASP A 37 -1.76 0.10 -7.11
CA ASP A 37 -0.43 -0.51 -7.04
C ASP A 37 -0.20 -1.28 -5.74
N ALA A 38 0.68 -2.27 -5.77
CA ALA A 38 1.05 -3.11 -4.64
C ALA A 38 2.55 -3.43 -4.68
N LYS A 39 3.21 -3.30 -3.52
CA LYS A 39 4.63 -3.59 -3.35
C LYS A 39 4.86 -4.20 -1.98
N THR A 40 5.81 -5.14 -1.91
CA THR A 40 6.39 -5.66 -0.66
C THR A 40 7.65 -4.88 -0.31
N PHE A 41 7.90 -4.72 0.99
CA PHE A 41 9.08 -4.03 1.50
C PHE A 41 9.32 -4.50 2.94
N GLU A 42 10.56 -4.39 3.40
CA GLU A 42 10.88 -4.62 4.81
C GLU A 42 10.41 -3.43 5.64
N TYR A 43 9.61 -3.69 6.67
CA TYR A 43 9.05 -2.63 7.51
C TYR A 43 10.15 -1.76 8.14
N ALA A 44 11.29 -2.37 8.52
CA ALA A 44 12.45 -1.67 9.09
C ALA A 44 13.11 -0.67 8.12
N ASN A 45 13.08 -0.94 6.81
CA ASN A 45 13.69 -0.07 5.80
C ASN A 45 12.75 1.07 5.35
N GLY A 46 11.49 1.02 5.77
CA GLY A 46 10.48 2.00 5.38
C GLY A 46 9.94 1.80 3.96
N LEU A 47 8.88 2.54 3.66
CA LEU A 47 8.20 2.50 2.36
C LEU A 47 8.78 3.58 1.46
N SER A 48 9.26 3.18 0.29
CA SER A 48 9.83 4.10 -0.68
C SER A 48 8.98 4.23 -1.94
N TRP A 49 8.87 5.45 -2.46
CA TRP A 49 8.21 5.76 -3.73
C TRP A 49 8.88 6.90 -4.50
N HIS A 50 8.66 6.92 -5.82
CA HIS A 50 9.16 7.97 -6.69
C HIS A 50 8.28 9.23 -6.63
N LEU A 51 8.93 10.37 -6.60
CA LEU A 51 8.35 11.70 -6.74
C LEU A 51 8.62 12.23 -8.16
N LYS A 52 7.88 13.27 -8.55
CA LYS A 52 8.17 13.99 -9.79
C LYS A 52 9.60 14.55 -9.76
N GLY A 53 10.26 14.55 -10.91
CA GLY A 53 11.63 15.06 -11.05
C GLY A 53 12.72 14.10 -10.57
N GLY A 54 12.46 12.78 -10.58
CA GLY A 54 13.48 11.75 -10.32
C GLY A 54 13.89 11.60 -8.86
N ARG A 55 13.22 12.30 -7.93
CA ARG A 55 13.48 12.18 -6.50
C ARG A 55 12.78 10.95 -5.93
N GLN A 56 13.40 10.27 -4.97
CA GLN A 56 12.78 9.19 -4.21
C GLN A 56 12.53 9.67 -2.78
N ARG A 57 11.38 9.31 -2.21
CA ARG A 57 11.09 9.50 -0.80
C ARG A 57 10.95 8.16 -0.12
N THR A 58 11.53 8.05 1.08
CA THR A 58 11.39 6.92 1.98
C THR A 58 10.73 7.39 3.26
N GLU A 59 9.68 6.69 3.69
CA GLU A 59 8.93 6.96 4.91
C GLU A 59 9.12 5.79 5.88
N THR A 60 9.64 6.07 7.07
CA THR A 60 9.86 5.07 8.13
C THR A 60 8.73 5.08 9.16
N GLU A 61 8.04 6.22 9.34
CA GLU A 61 6.93 6.38 10.27
C GLU A 61 5.61 5.85 9.69
N LEU A 62 5.53 4.52 9.57
CA LEU A 62 4.45 3.85 8.84
C LEU A 62 3.24 3.46 9.70
N LEU A 63 3.27 3.73 11.01
CA LEU A 63 2.24 3.37 11.98
C LEU A 63 0.84 3.87 11.55
N ALA A 64 0.76 5.06 10.94
CA ALA A 64 -0.50 5.65 10.49
C ALA A 64 -1.23 4.82 9.41
N TRP A 65 -0.50 4.03 8.61
CA TRP A 65 -1.05 3.21 7.52
C TRP A 65 -1.02 1.71 7.81
N LYS A 66 -0.42 1.32 8.95
CA LYS A 66 -0.45 -0.06 9.44
C LYS A 66 -1.87 -0.39 9.91
N GLY A 67 -2.44 -1.47 9.40
CA GLY A 67 -3.76 -1.94 9.78
C GLY A 67 -3.98 -3.40 9.40
N LYS A 68 -5.17 -3.93 9.71
CA LYS A 68 -5.53 -5.30 9.34
C LYS A 68 -5.70 -5.44 7.83
N ARG A 69 -5.38 -6.62 7.28
CA ARG A 69 -5.72 -7.00 5.91
C ARG A 69 -7.23 -6.85 5.68
N ALA A 70 -7.60 -6.52 4.44
CA ALA A 70 -8.97 -6.27 4.01
C ALA A 70 -9.65 -5.06 4.68
N SER A 71 -8.90 -4.20 5.38
CA SER A 71 -9.38 -2.87 5.76
C SER A 71 -9.36 -1.90 4.57
N ALA A 72 -9.95 -0.72 4.73
CA ALA A 72 -10.01 0.27 3.64
C ALA A 72 -8.70 1.05 3.44
N GLY A 73 -7.80 1.07 4.43
CA GLY A 73 -6.62 1.95 4.44
C GLY A 73 -6.94 3.41 4.80
N ARG A 74 -5.88 4.23 4.84
CA ARG A 74 -5.90 5.66 5.20
C ARG A 74 -5.36 6.52 4.05
N MET A 75 -5.53 7.84 4.11
CA MET A 75 -4.96 8.75 3.12
C MET A 75 -3.42 8.67 3.15
N PRO A 76 -2.72 8.48 2.02
CA PRO A 76 -1.27 8.37 1.99
C PRO A 76 -0.58 9.67 2.44
N PRO A 77 0.72 9.61 2.79
CA PRO A 77 1.47 10.77 3.24
C PRO A 77 1.49 11.91 2.22
N THR A 78 1.73 13.13 2.70
CA THR A 78 1.93 14.30 1.85
C THR A 78 3.06 14.06 0.88
N GLY A 79 2.83 14.35 -0.40
CA GLY A 79 3.78 14.07 -1.48
C GLY A 79 3.65 12.68 -2.11
N PHE A 80 2.73 11.83 -1.64
CA PHE A 80 2.47 10.57 -2.34
C PHE A 80 1.91 10.81 -3.76
N PRO A 81 2.46 10.11 -4.78
CA PRO A 81 2.25 10.46 -6.18
C PRO A 81 0.79 10.40 -6.64
N LYS A 82 0.55 11.07 -7.77
CA LYS A 82 -0.69 11.08 -8.55
C LYS A 82 -0.28 10.77 -10.00
N PRO A 83 -0.54 9.56 -10.55
CA PRO A 83 -1.28 8.43 -9.96
C PRO A 83 -0.55 7.76 -8.77
N PRO A 84 -1.28 7.05 -7.88
CA PRO A 84 -0.73 6.51 -6.64
C PRO A 84 0.08 5.23 -6.86
N LYS A 85 1.20 5.32 -7.58
CA LYS A 85 2.14 4.23 -7.87
C LYS A 85 3.41 4.35 -7.04
N PHE A 86 4.06 3.23 -6.74
CA PHE A 86 5.34 3.21 -6.03
C PHE A 86 6.54 3.40 -6.97
N THR A 87 6.37 2.99 -8.23
CA THR A 87 7.32 3.17 -9.34
C THR A 87 6.85 4.22 -10.34
#